data_AF-A0A550GLF8-F1
#
_entry.id   AF-A0A550GLF8-F1
#
_cell.length_a   1.000
_cell.length_b   1.000
_cell.length_c   1.000
_cell.angle_alpha   90.00
_cell.angle_beta   90.00
_cell.angle_gamma   90.00
#
_symmetry.space_group_name_H-M   'P 1'
#
loop_
_entity.id
_entity.type
_entity.pdbx_description
1 polymer ?
#
loop_
_entity_poly.entity_id
_entity_poly.type
_entity_poly.pdbx_seq_one_letter_code
_entity_poly.pdbx_strand_id
1 'polypeptide(L)'
;MDEPHLKRDLGLVRTTMLGIGGTLSAANFVIIGEAAGMAGYAIVPIVVICGLLSLLTMYSYAELGTAIPLAGGEYTFSKVAYGGFTSFLTGWFEWLSNIFYTALSAIGFAYVVSYLFPEINIPLTAVVVVVVFAIINLRGTKETATAETIITIIVLVILAVFVVGGWSFL
;
A
#
# COMPACT_ATOMS: atom_id res chain seq x y z
N MET A 1 -14.01 -24.00 19.78
CA MET A 1 -14.55 -22.73 19.25
C MET A 1 -14.17 -22.74 17.78
N ASP A 2 -15.14 -22.90 16.88
CA ASP A 2 -14.87 -22.90 15.44
C ASP A 2 -14.29 -21.54 15.05
N GLU A 3 -12.99 -21.50 14.78
CA GLU A 3 -12.35 -20.27 14.32
C GLU A 3 -12.92 -19.93 12.94
N PRO A 4 -13.37 -18.69 12.71
CA PRO A 4 -13.88 -18.29 11.41
C PRO A 4 -12.77 -18.39 10.37
N HIS A 5 -12.79 -19.48 9.60
CA HIS A 5 -11.88 -19.68 8.47
C HIS A 5 -12.25 -18.70 7.36
N LEU A 6 -11.40 -17.69 7.16
CA LEU A 6 -11.47 -16.81 6.00
C LEU A 6 -11.39 -17.65 4.71
N LYS A 7 -12.27 -17.37 3.76
CA LYS A 7 -12.23 -18.02 2.45
C LYS A 7 -10.91 -17.66 1.77
N ARG A 8 -10.15 -18.67 1.37
CA ARG A 8 -8.90 -18.53 0.61
C ARG A 8 -9.20 -18.21 -0.86
N ASP A 9 -9.72 -17.01 -1.09
CA ASP A 9 -10.18 -16.57 -2.41
C ASP A 9 -9.06 -15.88 -3.23
N LEU A 10 -7.90 -15.63 -2.62
CA LEU A 10 -6.72 -15.04 -3.25
C LEU A 10 -5.59 -16.05 -3.44
N GLY A 11 -5.17 -16.25 -4.69
CA GLY A 11 -3.97 -17.03 -5.03
C GLY A 11 -2.69 -16.20 -4.90
N LEU A 12 -1.54 -16.88 -4.93
CA LEU A 12 -0.21 -16.29 -4.71
C LEU A 12 0.04 -15.01 -5.53
N VAL A 13 -0.21 -15.07 -6.84
CA VAL A 13 0.05 -13.94 -7.74
C VAL A 13 -0.76 -12.70 -7.35
N ARG A 14 -2.05 -12.87 -7.01
CA ARG A 14 -2.91 -11.74 -6.63
C ARG A 14 -2.47 -11.16 -5.27
N THR A 15 -2.08 -12.01 -4.33
CA THR A 15 -1.59 -11.57 -3.02
C THR A 15 -0.27 -10.82 -3.14
N THR A 16 0.66 -11.30 -3.97
CA THR A 16 1.93 -10.60 -4.21
C THR A 16 1.71 -9.28 -4.94
N MET A 17 0.83 -9.25 -5.94
CA MET A 17 0.49 -8.01 -6.66
C MET A 17 -0.15 -6.97 -5.73
N LEU A 18 -1.06 -7.39 -4.84
CA LEU A 18 -1.62 -6.52 -3.80
C LEU A 18 -0.54 -5.89 -2.91
N GLY A 19 0.49 -6.66 -2.54
CA GLY A 19 1.63 -6.13 -1.79
C GLY A 19 2.45 -5.12 -2.60
N ILE A 20 2.72 -5.44 -3.87
CA ILE A 20 3.49 -4.56 -4.77
C ILE A 20 2.72 -3.25 -5.04
N GLY A 21 1.45 -3.31 -5.42
CA GLY A 21 0.66 -2.12 -5.71
C GLY A 21 0.28 -1.32 -4.47
N GLY A 22 0.05 -1.98 -3.34
CA GLY A 22 -0.11 -1.28 -2.05
C GLY A 22 1.13 -0.47 -1.68
N THR A 23 2.32 -1.00 -2.00
CA THR A 23 3.59 -0.26 -1.78
C THR A 23 3.81 0.81 -2.84
N LEU A 24 3.51 0.51 -4.11
CA LEU A 24 3.62 1.42 -5.25
C LEU A 24 2.33 2.23 -5.43
N SER A 25 2.05 3.12 -4.48
CA SER A 25 0.88 3.99 -4.52
C SER A 25 1.20 5.38 -5.08
N ALA A 26 0.17 6.10 -5.55
CA ALA A 26 0.30 7.48 -6.03
C ALA A 26 0.93 8.41 -4.97
N ALA A 27 0.67 8.17 -3.68
CA ALA A 27 1.24 8.94 -2.59
C ALA A 27 2.78 8.84 -2.53
N ASN A 28 3.35 7.67 -2.82
CA ASN A 28 4.80 7.49 -2.88
C ASN A 28 5.43 8.33 -3.99
N PHE A 29 4.79 8.42 -5.17
CA PHE A 29 5.32 9.22 -6.28
C PHE A 29 5.33 10.71 -5.99
N VAL A 30 4.29 11.21 -5.29
CA VAL A 30 4.24 12.62 -4.85
C VAL A 30 5.37 12.91 -3.87
N ILE A 31 5.55 12.05 -2.85
CA ILE A 31 6.57 12.24 -1.81
C ILE A 31 7.98 12.12 -2.37
N ILE A 32 8.24 11.14 -3.25
CA ILE A 32 9.57 10.94 -3.86
C ILE A 32 9.92 12.13 -4.75
N GLY A 33 8.96 12.68 -5.50
CA GLY A 33 9.18 13.87 -6.33
C GLY A 33 9.60 15.09 -5.50
N GLU A 34 8.92 15.34 -4.39
CA GLU A 34 9.26 16.44 -3.48
C GLU A 34 10.59 16.21 -2.76
N ALA A 35 10.83 14.99 -2.29
CA ALA A 35 12.11 14.59 -1.69
C ALA A 35 13.28 14.75 -2.68
N ALA A 36 13.08 14.45 -3.97
CA ALA A 36 14.09 14.65 -5.01
C ALA A 36 14.39 16.14 -5.21
N GLY A 37 13.37 17.00 -5.12
CA GLY A 37 13.54 18.46 -5.16
C GLY A 37 14.38 19.00 -4.01
N MET A 38 14.26 18.42 -2.81
CA MET A 38 15.02 18.82 -1.62
C MET A 38 16.43 18.23 -1.58
N ALA A 39 16.59 16.95 -1.87
CA ALA A 39 17.85 16.21 -1.72
C ALA A 39 18.73 16.23 -2.98
N GLY A 40 18.17 16.60 -4.14
CA GLY A 40 18.86 16.53 -5.42
C GLY A 40 19.36 15.11 -5.71
N TYR A 41 20.59 14.98 -6.20
CA TYR A 41 21.18 13.68 -6.55
C TYR A 41 21.40 12.73 -5.36
N ALA A 42 21.39 13.24 -4.13
CA ALA A 42 21.58 12.42 -2.93
C ALA A 42 20.39 11.48 -2.65
N ILE A 43 19.25 11.64 -3.32
CA ILE A 43 18.10 10.76 -3.13
C ILE A 43 18.37 9.31 -3.55
N VAL A 44 19.22 9.10 -4.57
CA VAL A 44 19.52 7.76 -5.10
C VAL A 44 20.12 6.84 -4.03
N PRO A 45 21.24 7.19 -3.36
CA PRO A 45 21.79 6.34 -2.30
C PRO A 45 20.86 6.21 -1.10
N ILE A 46 20.08 7.25 -0.76
CA ILE A 46 19.11 7.18 0.35
C ILE A 46 18.03 6.14 0.07
N VAL A 47 17.44 6.16 -1.14
CA VAL A 47 16.40 5.20 -1.53
C VAL A 47 16.94 3.77 -1.53
N VAL A 48 18.20 3.56 -1.96
CA VAL A 48 18.85 2.24 -1.91
C VAL A 48 18.98 1.75 -0.47
N ILE A 49 19.44 2.60 0.45
CA ILE A 49 19.57 2.25 1.87
C ILE A 49 18.20 1.93 2.48
N CYS A 50 17.18 2.76 2.22
CA CYS A 50 15.81 2.52 2.68
C CYS A 50 15.25 1.20 2.13
N GLY A 51 15.52 0.89 0.86
CA GLY A 51 15.13 -0.37 0.23
C GLY A 51 15.78 -1.58 0.89
N LEU A 52 17.07 -1.51 1.21
CA LEU A 52 17.78 -2.58 1.92
C LEU A 52 17.21 -2.82 3.33
N LEU A 53 16.92 -1.75 4.07
CA LEU A 53 16.29 -1.87 5.39
C LEU A 53 14.89 -2.52 5.28
N SER A 54 14.09 -2.09 4.31
CA SER A 54 12.77 -2.65 4.06
C SER A 54 12.83 -4.14 3.68
N LEU A 55 13.82 -4.55 2.88
CA LEU A 55 14.03 -5.95 2.53
C LEU A 55 14.30 -6.82 3.76
N LEU A 56 15.17 -6.37 4.67
CA LEU A 56 15.46 -7.10 5.92
C LEU A 56 14.20 -7.26 6.78
N THR A 57 13.40 -6.19 6.89
CA THR A 57 12.11 -6.25 7.58
C THR A 57 11.17 -7.26 6.92
N MET A 58 11.02 -7.22 5.60
CA MET A 58 10.11 -8.12 4.88
C MET A 58 10.53 -9.59 4.93
N TYR A 59 11.83 -9.88 4.97
CA TYR A 59 12.30 -11.26 5.21
C TYR A 59 11.88 -11.77 6.58
N SER A 60 11.99 -10.96 7.63
CA SER A 60 11.52 -11.33 8.97
C SER A 60 10.00 -11.59 8.98
N TYR A 61 9.22 -10.76 8.28
CA TYR A 61 7.77 -10.98 8.13
C TYR A 61 7.45 -12.25 7.32
N ALA A 62 8.24 -12.59 6.30
CA ALA A 62 8.07 -13.81 5.53
C ALA A 62 8.30 -15.07 6.39
N GLU A 63 9.36 -15.07 7.22
CA GLU A 63 9.61 -16.15 8.18
C GLU A 63 8.44 -16.29 9.17
N LEU A 64 8.01 -15.19 9.78
CA LEU A 64 6.87 -15.16 10.71
C LEU A 64 5.56 -15.64 10.05
N GLY A 65 5.28 -15.23 8.81
CA GLY A 65 4.09 -15.64 8.07
C GLY A 65 4.07 -17.13 7.72
N THR A 66 5.25 -17.74 7.52
CA THR A 66 5.35 -19.20 7.31
C THR A 66 5.27 -19.99 8.62
N ALA A 67 5.81 -19.43 9.71
CA ALA A 67 5.78 -20.06 11.04
C ALA A 67 4.40 -19.98 11.71
N ILE A 68 3.64 -18.91 11.46
CA ILE A 68 2.34 -18.63 12.10
C ILE A 68 1.28 -18.48 10.99
N PRO A 69 0.72 -19.60 10.46
CA PRO A 69 -0.23 -19.58 9.35
C PRO A 69 -1.67 -19.25 9.79
N LEU A 70 -1.80 -18.30 10.71
CA LEU A 70 -3.08 -17.83 11.25
C LEU A 70 -3.49 -16.54 10.55
N ALA A 71 -4.79 -16.35 10.35
CA ALA A 71 -5.29 -15.09 9.83
C ALA A 71 -5.21 -13.99 10.90
N GLY A 72 -4.79 -12.78 10.50
CA GLY A 72 -4.75 -11.60 11.39
C GLY A 72 -3.47 -10.77 11.33
N GLY A 73 -2.46 -11.17 10.55
CA GLY A 73 -1.27 -10.37 10.28
C GLY A 73 -0.48 -9.99 11.54
N GLU A 74 -0.10 -8.72 11.64
CA GLU A 74 0.76 -8.20 12.72
C GLU A 74 0.18 -8.41 14.12
N TYR A 75 -1.14 -8.28 14.26
CA TYR A 75 -1.84 -8.55 15.52
C TYR A 75 -1.57 -9.98 16.00
N THR A 76 -1.64 -10.95 15.09
CA THR A 76 -1.45 -12.36 15.41
C THR A 76 0.00 -12.67 15.75
N PHE A 77 0.96 -12.04 15.06
CA PHE A 77 2.38 -12.17 15.38
C PHE A 77 2.68 -11.64 16.80
N SER A 78 2.17 -10.46 17.13
CA SER A 78 2.32 -9.85 18.47
C SER A 78 1.61 -10.66 19.56
N LYS A 79 0.44 -11.25 19.23
CA LYS A 79 -0.30 -12.12 20.15
C LYS A 79 0.46 -13.40 20.49
N VAL A 80 1.13 -14.01 19.52
CA VAL A 80 1.94 -15.22 19.73
C VAL A 80 3.24 -14.90 20.48
N ALA A 81 3.88 -13.77 20.16
CA ALA A 81 5.17 -13.40 20.76
C ALA A 81 5.06 -12.86 22.20
N TYR A 82 4.11 -11.95 22.46
CA TYR A 82 4.04 -11.22 23.72
C TYR A 82 2.73 -11.45 24.51
N GLY A 83 1.64 -11.77 23.81
CA GLY A 83 0.32 -11.96 24.42
C GLY A 83 -0.26 -10.71 25.10
N GLY A 84 -1.52 -10.80 25.54
CA GLY A 84 -2.13 -9.74 26.37
C GLY A 84 -2.30 -8.38 25.67
N PHE A 85 -1.98 -7.30 26.39
CA PHE A 85 -2.26 -5.91 26.01
C PHE A 85 -1.43 -5.40 24.82
N THR A 86 -0.20 -5.88 24.64
CA THR A 86 0.68 -5.48 23.53
C THR A 86 0.07 -5.88 22.19
N SER A 87 -0.54 -7.06 22.11
CA SER A 87 -1.25 -7.50 20.90
C SER A 87 -2.43 -6.60 20.57
N PHE A 88 -3.26 -6.23 21.56
CA PHE A 88 -4.35 -5.28 21.38
C PHE A 88 -3.86 -3.92 20.87
N LEU A 89 -2.77 -3.42 21.42
CA LEU A 89 -2.19 -2.15 21.03
C LEU A 89 -1.66 -2.19 19.58
N THR A 90 -0.97 -3.27 19.18
CA THR A 90 -0.52 -3.45 17.79
C THR A 90 -1.70 -3.48 16.80
N GLY A 91 -2.79 -4.18 17.13
CA GLY A 91 -3.98 -4.19 16.28
C GLY A 91 -4.63 -2.80 16.15
N TRP A 92 -4.64 -2.02 17.22
CA TRP A 92 -5.16 -0.64 17.19
C TRP A 92 -4.29 0.30 16.37
N PHE A 93 -2.97 0.23 16.52
CA PHE A 93 -2.06 1.04 15.72
C PHE A 93 -2.13 0.68 14.24
N GLU A 94 -2.25 -0.60 13.91
CA GLU A 94 -2.41 -1.04 12.53
C GLU A 94 -3.72 -0.52 11.92
N TRP A 95 -4.83 -0.59 12.69
CA TRP A 95 -6.10 -0.05 12.23
C TRP A 95 -6.05 1.47 12.01
N LEU A 96 -5.44 2.21 12.94
CA LEU A 96 -5.26 3.66 12.80
C LEU A 96 -4.34 4.00 11.62
N SER A 97 -3.23 3.28 11.46
CA SER A 97 -2.31 3.45 10.33
C SER A 97 -3.04 3.30 9.00
N ASN A 98 -3.87 2.27 8.86
CA ASN A 98 -4.66 2.06 7.65
C ASN A 98 -5.71 3.16 7.40
N ILE A 99 -6.32 3.72 8.46
CA ILE A 99 -7.22 4.87 8.35
C ILE A 99 -6.47 6.09 7.83
N PHE A 100 -5.31 6.41 8.40
CA PHE A 100 -4.47 7.52 7.95
C PHE A 100 -4.00 7.33 6.51
N TYR A 101 -3.58 6.11 6.15
CA TYR A 101 -3.16 5.77 4.80
C TYR A 101 -4.29 5.94 3.78
N THR A 102 -5.50 5.48 4.12
CA THR A 102 -6.69 5.65 3.27
C THR A 102 -7.04 7.12 3.09
N ALA A 103 -6.99 7.91 4.17
CA ALA A 103 -7.25 9.35 4.11
C ALA A 103 -6.20 10.09 3.26
N LEU A 104 -4.91 9.78 3.45
CA LEU A 104 -3.81 10.35 2.66
C LEU A 104 -3.98 10.01 1.18
N SER A 105 -4.31 8.76 0.86
CA SER A 105 -4.54 8.31 -0.52
C SER A 105 -5.73 9.01 -1.17
N ALA A 106 -6.82 9.20 -0.44
CA ALA A 106 -8.01 9.91 -0.95
C ALA A 106 -7.75 11.39 -1.20
N ILE A 107 -7.00 12.07 -0.31
CA ILE A 107 -6.59 13.47 -0.50
C ILE A 107 -5.62 13.58 -1.66
N GLY A 108 -4.63 12.68 -1.75
CA GLY A 108 -3.69 12.63 -2.87
C GLY A 108 -4.40 12.48 -4.21
N PHE A 109 -5.41 11.60 -4.29
CA PHE A 109 -6.25 11.46 -5.46
C PHE A 109 -7.01 12.75 -5.80
N ALA A 110 -7.69 13.35 -4.81
CA ALA A 110 -8.40 14.61 -5.02
C ALA A 110 -7.48 15.75 -5.48
N TYR A 111 -6.24 15.80 -4.98
CA TYR A 111 -5.23 16.75 -5.41
C TYR A 111 -4.83 16.54 -6.88
N VAL A 112 -4.63 15.30 -7.30
CA VAL A 112 -4.35 14.97 -8.71
C VAL A 112 -5.52 15.38 -9.61
N VAL A 113 -6.77 15.12 -9.21
CA VAL A 113 -7.96 15.53 -9.98
C VAL A 113 -8.07 17.05 -10.07
N SER A 114 -7.62 17.79 -9.04
CA SER A 114 -7.67 19.26 -9.03
C SER A 114 -6.80 19.90 -10.11
N TYR A 115 -5.72 19.23 -10.55
CA TYR A 115 -4.93 19.67 -11.70
C TYR A 115 -5.71 19.60 -13.02
N LEU A 116 -6.69 18.70 -13.11
CA LEU A 116 -7.53 18.53 -14.29
C LEU A 116 -8.78 19.42 -14.23
N PHE A 117 -9.32 19.63 -13.03
CA PHE A 117 -10.50 20.46 -12.77
C PHE A 117 -10.23 21.42 -11.60
N PRO A 118 -9.81 22.67 -11.87
CA PRO A 118 -9.37 23.61 -10.83
C PRO A 118 -10.46 24.05 -9.84
N GLU A 119 -11.74 23.92 -10.22
CA GLU A 119 -12.88 24.39 -9.39
C GLU A 119 -13.36 23.35 -8.37
N ILE A 120 -12.72 22.18 -8.26
CA ILE A 120 -13.20 21.12 -7.38
C ILE A 120 -12.87 21.41 -5.90
N ASN A 121 -13.81 21.06 -5.03
CA ASN A 121 -13.57 21.07 -3.60
C ASN A 121 -12.82 19.78 -3.21
N ILE A 122 -11.54 19.93 -2.86
CA ILE A 122 -10.63 18.81 -2.51
C ILE A 122 -11.20 17.95 -1.36
N PRO A 123 -11.58 18.50 -0.18
CA PRO A 123 -12.05 17.65 0.91
C PRO A 123 -13.37 16.93 0.58
N LEU A 124 -14.29 17.57 -0.14
CA LEU A 124 -15.53 16.91 -0.57
C LEU A 124 -15.25 15.75 -1.53
N THR A 125 -14.34 15.95 -2.49
CA THR A 125 -13.94 14.93 -3.46
C THR A 125 -13.30 13.72 -2.76
N ALA A 126 -12.41 13.96 -1.80
CA ALA A 126 -11.78 12.89 -1.03
C ALA A 126 -12.82 12.04 -0.26
N VAL A 127 -13.81 12.68 0.38
CA VAL A 127 -14.89 11.97 1.08
C VAL A 127 -15.71 11.11 0.11
N VAL A 128 -16.08 11.66 -1.05
CA VAL A 128 -16.82 10.91 -2.09
C VAL A 128 -16.03 9.69 -2.56
N VAL A 129 -14.73 9.86 -2.81
CA VAL A 129 -13.84 8.75 -3.22
C VAL A 129 -13.79 7.66 -2.16
N VAL A 130 -13.59 8.00 -0.88
CA VAL A 130 -13.59 7.02 0.21
C VAL A 130 -14.91 6.26 0.28
N VAL A 131 -16.05 6.94 0.16
CA VAL A 131 -17.37 6.30 0.19
C VAL A 131 -17.56 5.35 -0.99
N VAL A 132 -17.17 5.77 -2.20
CA VAL A 132 -17.26 4.91 -3.40
C VAL A 132 -16.39 3.67 -3.24
N PHE A 133 -15.14 3.82 -2.83
CA PHE A 133 -14.24 2.67 -2.62
C PHE A 133 -14.70 1.77 -1.46
N ALA A 134 -15.30 2.33 -0.41
CA ALA A 134 -15.91 1.54 0.65
C ALA A 134 -17.05 0.68 0.12
N ILE A 135 -17.95 1.24 -0.70
CA ILE A 135 -19.06 0.49 -1.33
C ILE A 135 -18.52 -0.62 -2.24
N ILE A 136 -17.47 -0.35 -3.02
CA ILE A 136 -16.83 -1.36 -3.88
C ILE A 136 -16.24 -2.49 -3.03
N ASN A 137 -15.53 -2.16 -1.96
CA ASN A 137 -14.94 -3.15 -1.05
C ASN A 137 -16.00 -4.02 -0.37
N LEU A 138 -17.18 -3.47 -0.05
CA LEU A 138 -18.30 -4.22 0.52
C LEU A 138 -18.92 -5.22 -0.49
N ARG A 139 -18.82 -4.97 -1.80
CA ARG A 139 -19.37 -5.85 -2.84
C ARG A 139 -18.51 -7.08 -3.13
N GLY A 140 -17.21 -7.02 -2.88
CA GLY A 140 -16.36 -8.19 -3.01
C GLY A 140 -14.87 -7.87 -3.09
N THR A 141 -14.10 -8.40 -2.14
CA THR A 141 -12.64 -8.26 -2.06
C THR A 141 -11.91 -8.86 -3.26
N LYS A 142 -12.50 -9.87 -3.91
CA LYS A 142 -11.91 -10.53 -5.09
C LYS A 142 -11.87 -9.62 -6.33
N GLU A 143 -12.91 -8.82 -6.53
CA GLU A 143 -12.97 -7.86 -7.64
C GLU A 143 -12.00 -6.71 -7.39
N THR A 144 -11.95 -6.19 -6.16
CA THR A 144 -10.96 -5.19 -5.74
C THR A 144 -9.53 -5.67 -5.99
N ALA A 145 -9.21 -6.91 -5.60
CA ALA A 145 -7.88 -7.48 -5.81
C ALA A 145 -7.54 -7.65 -7.29
N THR A 146 -8.52 -7.97 -8.13
CA THR A 146 -8.30 -8.11 -9.57
C THR A 146 -8.07 -6.75 -10.21
N ALA A 147 -8.85 -5.73 -9.84
CA ALA A 147 -8.68 -4.36 -10.30
C ALA A 147 -7.31 -3.80 -9.87
N GLU A 148 -6.91 -4.02 -8.62
CA GLU A 148 -5.61 -3.61 -8.12
C GLU A 148 -4.47 -4.26 -8.91
N THR A 149 -4.53 -5.57 -9.15
CA THR A 149 -3.50 -6.27 -9.93
C THR A 149 -3.34 -5.66 -11.34
N ILE A 150 -4.44 -5.30 -12.00
CA ILE A 150 -4.41 -4.66 -13.32
C ILE A 150 -3.73 -3.28 -13.23
N ILE A 151 -4.12 -2.46 -12.26
CA ILE A 151 -3.54 -1.12 -12.05
C ILE A 151 -2.03 -1.23 -11.80
N THR A 152 -1.61 -2.17 -10.95
CA THR A 152 -0.20 -2.38 -10.62
C THR A 152 0.61 -2.80 -11.83
N ILE A 153 0.07 -3.68 -12.69
CA ILE A 153 0.71 -4.02 -13.97
C ILE A 153 0.89 -2.78 -14.85
N ILE A 154 -0.13 -1.93 -14.96
CA ILE A 154 -0.06 -0.69 -15.75
C ILE A 154 1.03 0.23 -15.20
N VAL A 155 1.08 0.44 -13.88
CA VAL A 155 2.10 1.26 -13.23
C VAL A 155 3.50 0.71 -13.49
N LEU A 156 3.71 -0.60 -13.36
CA LEU A 156 5.00 -1.23 -13.65
C LEU A 156 5.42 -1.04 -15.12
N VAL A 157 4.50 -1.14 -16.07
CA VAL A 157 4.77 -0.88 -17.48
C VAL A 157 5.16 0.58 -17.71
N ILE A 158 4.43 1.54 -17.11
CA ILE A 158 4.76 2.97 -17.22
C ILE A 158 6.16 3.26 -16.65
N LEU A 159 6.50 2.67 -15.49
CA LEU A 159 7.83 2.81 -14.91
C LEU A 159 8.92 2.20 -15.80
N ALA A 160 8.68 1.02 -16.39
CA ALA A 160 9.63 0.40 -17.30
C ALA A 160 9.88 1.28 -18.53
N VAL A 161 8.82 1.86 -19.12
CA VAL A 161 8.94 2.81 -20.23
C VAL A 161 9.70 4.06 -19.80
N PHE A 162 9.43 4.59 -18.60
CA PHE A 162 10.13 5.76 -18.09
C PHE A 162 11.63 5.51 -17.91
N VAL A 163 12.02 4.34 -17.38
CA VAL A 163 13.43 3.95 -17.22
C VAL A 163 14.12 3.81 -18.57
N VAL A 164 13.48 3.12 -19.54
CA VAL A 164 14.05 2.93 -20.89
C VAL A 164 14.15 4.27 -21.64
N GLY A 165 13.12 5.11 -21.55
CA GLY A 165 13.11 6.44 -22.15
C GLY A 165 14.15 7.37 -21.53
N GLY A 166 14.30 7.35 -20.20
CA GLY A 166 15.33 8.10 -19.49
C GLY A 166 16.75 7.64 -19.87
N TRP A 167 16.96 6.34 -20.04
CA TRP A 167 18.24 5.78 -20.49
C TRP A 167 18.60 6.21 -21.93
N SER A 168 17.61 6.48 -22.78
CA SER A 168 17.85 6.97 -24.14
C SER A 168 18.22 8.46 -24.23
N PHE A 169 18.01 9.22 -23.15
CA PHE A 169 18.31 10.65 -23.05
C PHE A 169 19.61 10.97 -22.29
N LEU A 170 20.29 9.95 -21.76
CA LEU A 170 21.56 10.03 -21.04
C LEU A 170 22.73 9.65 -21.96
#